data_AF-A0A0N4YST2-F1
#
_entry.id   AF-A0A0N4YST2-F1
#
_cell.length_a   1.000
_cell.length_b   1.000
_cell.length_c   1.000
_cell.angle_alpha   90.00
_cell.angle_beta   90.00
_cell.angle_gamma   90.00
#
_symmetry.space_group_name_H-M   'P 1'
#
loop_
_entity.id
_entity.type
_entity.pdbx_description
1 polymer ?
#
loop_
_entity_poly.entity_id
_entity_poly.type
_entity_poly.pdbx_seq_one_letter_code
_entity_poly.pdbx_strand_id
1 'polypeptide(L)'
;MSHCSVEELRTGLSNATKETHSLWEENKDLQGRFVNDLNEISRIQQAIAQLEREHRQDQLQQARQSMTEMQRRASQLYSVLTTKREEIVKKLNDGTNFVALLQKLAQVGVPFDSRDVTLDEIQMEFEFLAEQNWQLHMFASWTLDLLTRGPQINDNHAHSTASNLTTLADQLTKLLFMLISQSFVVSVQPEPVLKTQHKFVTEVRLLIGDKLGIRQHLVNTNVTVKIIAEEEAKLLSATQMNHKDIKTVGSISNDYEKMTMDERGHMAAKFNNSKLTRIAHRKPPPKGATGDLKCSASAQAATDQKYALLFHISPFQLGTLGKFDVWTLSLPLMVTVHGSQDCDAQGGIVWHRAFASVVRTLKDNVFQPSCRGSQFC
;
A
#
# COMPACT_ATOMS: atom_id res chain seq x y z
N MET A 1 15.33 13.14 22.13
CA MET A 1 14.78 12.21 21.13
C MET A 1 14.33 13.07 19.97
N SER A 2 15.02 12.95 18.83
CA SER A 2 14.81 13.78 17.65
C SER A 2 13.38 13.61 17.17
N HIS A 3 12.55 14.65 17.31
CA HIS A 3 11.30 14.72 16.57
C HIS A 3 11.68 14.80 15.09
N CYS A 4 11.60 13.69 14.37
CA CYS A 4 11.71 13.73 12.92
C CYS A 4 10.55 14.60 12.43
N SER A 5 10.88 15.76 11.87
CA SER A 5 9.87 16.73 11.46
C SER A 5 9.12 16.19 10.23
N VAL A 6 7.85 16.55 10.08
CA VAL A 6 7.06 16.20 8.88
C VAL A 6 7.80 16.62 7.60
N GLU A 7 8.55 17.70 7.67
CA GLU A 7 9.35 18.25 6.57
C GLU A 7 10.58 17.38 6.23
N GLU A 8 11.23 16.78 7.22
CA GLU A 8 12.30 15.79 6.99
C GLU A 8 11.77 14.54 6.28
N LEU A 9 10.59 14.05 6.67
CA LEU A 9 9.96 12.89 6.03
C LEU A 9 9.51 13.18 4.59
N ARG A 10 8.99 14.38 4.35
CA ARG A 10 8.65 14.87 3.00
C ARG A 10 9.88 14.98 2.12
N THR A 11 10.96 15.56 2.65
CA THR A 11 12.23 15.68 1.94
C THR A 11 12.82 14.30 1.65
N GLY A 12 12.76 13.39 2.61
CA GLY A 12 13.20 12.00 2.46
C GLY A 12 12.41 11.26 1.36
N LEU A 13 11.09 11.43 1.33
CA LEU A 13 10.25 10.89 0.27
C LEU A 13 10.61 11.46 -1.11
N SER A 14 10.69 12.79 -1.24
CA SER A 14 11.02 13.43 -2.52
C SER A 14 12.39 13.00 -3.05
N ASN A 15 13.38 12.85 -2.15
CA ASN A 15 14.70 12.35 -2.52
C ASN A 15 14.65 10.89 -2.96
N ALA A 16 13.94 10.02 -2.22
CA ALA A 16 13.77 8.62 -2.61
C ALA A 16 13.12 8.50 -3.98
N THR A 17 12.06 9.28 -4.25
CA THR A 17 11.39 9.28 -5.55
C THR A 17 12.30 9.75 -6.69
N LYS A 18 13.05 10.85 -6.50
CA LYS A 18 14.01 11.35 -7.50
C LYS A 18 15.11 10.33 -7.81
N GLU A 19 15.65 9.70 -6.78
CA GLU A 19 16.66 8.65 -6.94
C GLU A 19 16.08 7.43 -7.66
N THR A 20 14.87 7.00 -7.30
CA THR A 20 14.15 5.93 -8.02
C THR A 20 13.96 6.30 -9.49
N HIS A 21 13.60 7.54 -9.81
CA HIS A 21 13.44 8.00 -11.19
C HIS A 21 14.75 7.93 -11.99
N SER A 22 15.86 8.40 -11.41
CA SER A 22 17.17 8.34 -12.06
C SER A 22 17.59 6.89 -12.33
N LEU A 23 17.46 6.02 -11.32
CA LEU A 23 17.77 4.60 -11.47
C LEU A 23 16.87 3.92 -12.50
N TRP A 24 15.60 4.36 -12.59
CA TRP A 24 14.66 3.85 -13.56
C TRP A 24 15.04 4.18 -15.00
N GLU A 25 15.37 5.44 -15.30
CA GLU A 25 15.78 5.84 -16.65
C GLU A 25 17.07 5.12 -17.07
N GLU A 26 18.03 4.93 -16.15
CA GLU A 26 19.20 4.09 -16.40
C GLU A 26 18.81 2.63 -16.69
N ASN A 27 17.90 2.05 -15.90
CA ASN A 27 17.44 0.67 -16.08
C ASN A 27 16.75 0.48 -17.44
N LYS A 28 15.93 1.46 -17.83
CA LYS A 28 15.20 1.48 -19.10
C LYS A 28 16.14 1.53 -20.30
N ASP A 29 17.19 2.35 -20.26
CA ASP A 29 18.21 2.38 -21.32
C ASP A 29 18.97 1.06 -21.41
N LEU A 30 19.45 0.54 -20.27
CA LEU A 30 20.12 -0.77 -20.21
C LEU A 30 19.22 -1.91 -20.72
N GLN A 31 17.92 -1.83 -20.44
CA GLN A 31 16.94 -2.81 -20.89
C GLN A 31 16.74 -2.73 -22.41
N GLY A 32 16.63 -1.52 -22.98
CA GLY A 32 16.56 -1.33 -24.43
C GLY A 32 17.76 -1.97 -25.14
N ARG A 33 18.96 -1.79 -24.58
CA ARG A 33 20.18 -2.46 -25.08
C ARG A 33 20.10 -3.98 -24.98
N PHE A 34 19.60 -4.52 -23.87
CA PHE A 34 19.48 -5.97 -23.68
C PHE A 34 18.49 -6.61 -24.65
N VAL A 35 17.36 -5.96 -24.93
CA VAL A 35 16.39 -6.44 -25.94
C VAL A 35 17.01 -6.45 -27.34
N ASN A 36 17.80 -5.42 -27.69
CA ASN A 36 18.52 -5.38 -28.95
C ASN A 36 19.54 -6.52 -29.05
N ASP A 37 20.29 -6.79 -27.98
CA ASP A 37 21.25 -7.89 -27.91
C ASP A 37 20.54 -9.25 -28.10
N LEU A 38 19.36 -9.46 -27.48
CA LEU A 38 18.56 -10.69 -27.68
C LEU A 38 18.03 -10.84 -29.11
N ASN A 39 17.57 -9.76 -29.72
CA ASN A 39 17.12 -9.78 -31.11
C ASN A 39 18.27 -10.14 -32.06
N GLU A 40 19.48 -9.63 -31.79
CA GLU A 40 20.66 -9.94 -32.59
C GLU A 40 21.11 -11.40 -32.40
N ILE A 41 21.10 -11.90 -31.17
CA ILE A 41 21.31 -13.33 -30.86
C ILE A 41 20.35 -14.21 -31.67
N SER A 42 19.06 -13.85 -31.73
CA SER A 42 18.06 -14.58 -32.53
C SER A 42 18.38 -14.57 -34.03
N ARG A 43 18.79 -13.42 -34.57
CA ARG A 43 19.22 -13.30 -35.98
C ARG A 43 20.44 -14.14 -36.29
N ILE A 44 21.47 -14.10 -35.44
CA ILE A 44 22.69 -14.92 -35.58
C ILE A 44 22.32 -16.40 -35.53
N GLN A 45 21.40 -16.80 -34.65
CA GLN A 45 20.94 -18.18 -34.56
C GLN A 45 20.21 -18.66 -35.82
N GLN A 46 19.38 -17.81 -36.44
CA GLN A 46 18.76 -18.11 -37.74
C GLN A 46 19.82 -18.22 -38.84
N ALA A 47 20.82 -17.34 -38.84
CA ALA A 47 21.92 -17.39 -39.79
C ALA A 47 22.75 -18.67 -39.63
N ILE A 48 23.05 -19.10 -38.40
CA ILE A 48 23.71 -20.38 -38.12
C ILE A 48 22.89 -21.53 -38.70
N ALA A 49 21.58 -21.59 -38.43
CA ALA A 49 20.72 -22.65 -38.94
C ALA A 49 20.65 -22.69 -40.48
N GLN A 50 20.77 -21.55 -41.15
CA GLN A 50 20.85 -21.48 -42.61
C GLN A 50 22.22 -21.97 -43.12
N LEU A 51 23.32 -21.51 -42.51
CA LEU A 51 24.68 -21.92 -42.85
C LEU A 51 24.93 -23.42 -42.64
N GLU A 52 24.26 -24.03 -41.65
CA GLU A 52 24.26 -25.49 -41.44
C GLU A 52 23.61 -26.24 -42.61
N ARG A 53 22.51 -25.71 -43.17
CA ARG A 53 21.88 -26.29 -44.37
C ARG A 53 22.77 -26.14 -45.60
N GLU A 54 23.43 -25.00 -45.74
CA GLU A 54 24.30 -24.68 -46.88
C GLU A 54 25.71 -25.29 -46.79
N HIS A 55 26.04 -26.01 -45.71
CA HIS A 55 27.34 -26.70 -45.49
C HIS A 55 28.59 -25.78 -45.55
N ARG A 56 28.45 -24.49 -45.20
CA ARG A 56 29.55 -23.51 -45.21
C ARG A 56 30.32 -23.49 -43.89
N GLN A 57 31.27 -24.41 -43.70
CA GLN A 57 31.97 -24.63 -42.42
C GLN A 57 32.73 -23.39 -41.88
N ASP A 58 33.43 -22.62 -42.71
CA ASP A 58 34.19 -21.45 -42.23
C ASP A 58 33.28 -20.32 -41.71
N GLN A 59 32.20 -20.03 -42.44
CA GLN A 59 31.19 -19.03 -42.04
C GLN A 59 30.41 -19.49 -40.81
N LEU A 60 30.19 -20.81 -40.68
CA LEU A 60 29.55 -21.40 -39.51
C LEU A 60 30.38 -21.20 -38.24
N GLN A 61 31.69 -21.43 -38.31
CA GLN A 61 32.57 -21.27 -37.15
C GLN A 61 32.64 -19.80 -36.70
N GLN A 62 32.72 -18.87 -37.64
CA GLN A 62 32.69 -17.43 -37.36
C GLN A 62 31.35 -17.00 -36.74
N ALA A 63 30.22 -17.48 -37.28
CA ALA A 63 28.89 -17.19 -36.74
C ALA A 63 28.71 -17.74 -35.32
N ARG A 64 29.21 -18.96 -35.04
CA ARG A 64 29.19 -19.56 -33.68
C ARG A 64 30.04 -18.77 -32.68
N GLN A 65 31.22 -18.29 -33.07
CA GLN A 65 32.03 -17.42 -32.20
C GLN A 65 31.34 -16.08 -31.91
N SER A 66 30.76 -15.46 -32.94
CA SER A 66 29.97 -14.24 -32.78
C SER A 66 28.77 -14.43 -31.86
N MET A 67 28.11 -15.59 -31.94
CA MET A 67 27.00 -15.96 -31.06
C MET A 67 27.44 -16.04 -29.60
N THR A 68 28.55 -16.75 -29.30
CA THR A 68 29.06 -16.87 -27.93
C THR A 68 29.45 -15.53 -27.34
N GLU A 69 30.08 -14.64 -28.12
CA GLU A 69 30.44 -13.30 -27.65
C GLU A 69 29.20 -12.44 -27.38
N MET A 70 28.18 -12.51 -28.24
CA MET A 70 26.91 -11.82 -28.00
C MET A 70 26.17 -12.37 -26.77
N GLN A 71 26.18 -13.69 -26.56
CA GLN A 71 25.62 -14.31 -25.37
C GLN A 71 26.34 -13.85 -24.09
N ARG A 72 27.68 -13.76 -24.12
CA ARG A 72 28.49 -13.25 -23.01
C ARG A 72 28.12 -11.80 -22.69
N ARG A 73 28.03 -10.94 -23.70
CA ARG A 73 27.63 -9.53 -23.55
C ARG A 73 26.22 -9.39 -22.97
N ALA A 74 25.24 -10.11 -23.52
CA ALA A 74 23.87 -10.11 -23.03
C ALA A 74 23.79 -10.57 -21.56
N SER A 75 24.56 -11.59 -21.19
CA SER A 75 24.63 -12.09 -19.81
C SER A 75 25.22 -11.05 -18.83
N GLN A 76 26.28 -10.34 -19.24
CA GLN A 76 26.85 -9.26 -18.43
C GLN A 76 25.86 -8.11 -18.24
N LEU A 77 25.20 -7.69 -19.32
CA LEU A 77 24.20 -6.64 -19.27
C LEU A 77 23.00 -7.03 -18.39
N TYR A 78 22.58 -8.30 -18.46
CA TYR A 78 21.55 -8.85 -17.59
C TYR A 78 21.95 -8.82 -16.10
N SER A 79 23.21 -9.15 -15.77
CA SER A 79 23.72 -9.04 -14.40
C SER A 79 23.62 -7.61 -13.88
N VAL A 80 24.02 -6.62 -14.67
CA VAL A 80 23.92 -5.20 -14.31
C VAL A 80 22.46 -4.77 -14.15
N LEU A 81 21.58 -5.21 -15.06
CA LEU A 81 20.14 -4.98 -14.97
C LEU A 81 19.55 -5.53 -13.67
N THR A 82 19.97 -6.73 -13.27
CA THR A 82 19.50 -7.37 -12.03
C THR A 82 19.87 -6.53 -10.81
N THR A 83 21.15 -6.13 -10.69
CA THR A 83 21.60 -5.26 -9.59
C THR A 83 20.86 -3.93 -9.54
N LYS A 84 20.68 -3.28 -10.70
CA LYS A 84 19.93 -2.01 -10.79
C LYS A 84 18.46 -2.17 -10.38
N ARG A 85 17.81 -3.28 -10.75
CA ARG A 85 16.43 -3.58 -10.35
C ARG A 85 16.30 -3.81 -8.85
N GLU A 86 17.27 -4.49 -8.23
CA GLU A 86 17.32 -4.64 -6.77
C GLU A 86 17.48 -3.30 -6.04
N GLU A 87 18.31 -2.39 -6.57
CA GLU A 87 18.45 -1.03 -6.04
C GLU A 87 17.14 -0.24 -6.15
N ILE A 88 16.46 -0.32 -7.30
CA ILE A 88 15.14 0.30 -7.51
C ILE A 88 14.12 -0.25 -6.50
N VAL A 89 14.06 -1.58 -6.31
CA VAL A 89 13.16 -2.21 -5.33
C VAL A 89 13.43 -1.71 -3.90
N LYS A 90 14.71 -1.59 -3.51
CA LYS A 90 15.07 -1.02 -2.19
C LYS A 90 14.57 0.41 -2.03
N LYS A 91 14.80 1.27 -3.04
CA LYS A 91 14.37 2.67 -3.01
C LYS A 91 12.85 2.83 -3.04
N LEU A 92 12.16 2.00 -3.82
CA LEU A 92 10.69 1.92 -3.81
C LEU A 92 10.16 1.52 -2.43
N ASN A 93 10.83 0.58 -1.75
CA ASN A 93 10.48 0.19 -0.39
C ASN A 93 10.69 1.34 0.61
N ASP A 94 11.80 2.06 0.51
CA ASP A 94 12.07 3.25 1.33
C ASP A 94 11.03 4.33 1.12
N GLY A 95 10.70 4.66 -0.13
CA GLY A 95 9.63 5.60 -0.48
C GLY A 95 8.28 5.18 0.09
N THR A 96 7.94 3.89 -0.03
CA THR A 96 6.71 3.31 0.56
C THR A 96 6.69 3.49 2.09
N ASN A 97 7.82 3.31 2.77
CA ASN A 97 7.93 3.49 4.22
C ASN A 97 7.76 4.96 4.64
N PHE A 98 8.39 5.91 3.93
CA PHE A 98 8.23 7.34 4.20
C PHE A 98 6.78 7.78 4.04
N VAL A 99 6.16 7.36 2.95
CA VAL A 99 4.75 7.57 2.68
C VAL A 99 3.87 7.00 3.79
N ALA A 100 4.18 5.78 4.27
CA ALA A 100 3.43 5.18 5.36
C ALA A 100 3.48 5.99 6.64
N LEU A 101 4.64 6.57 6.93
CA LEU A 101 4.85 7.36 8.12
C LEU A 101 4.17 8.74 8.02
N LEU A 102 4.28 9.40 6.87
CA LEU A 102 3.58 10.66 6.60
C LEU A 102 2.06 10.50 6.73
N GLN A 103 1.50 9.42 6.19
CA GLN A 103 0.08 9.12 6.34
C GLN A 103 -0.31 8.82 7.80
N LYS A 104 0.54 8.13 8.57
CA LYS A 104 0.27 7.91 10.00
C LYS A 104 0.27 9.24 10.77
N LEU A 105 1.17 10.17 10.45
CA LEU A 105 1.20 11.50 11.06
C LEU A 105 -0.03 12.34 10.66
N ALA A 106 -0.44 12.28 9.38
CA ALA A 106 -1.71 12.83 8.89
C ALA A 106 -2.91 12.30 9.67
N GLN A 107 -2.87 11.02 10.01
CA GLN A 107 -3.93 10.41 10.79
C GLN A 107 -3.91 10.83 12.24
N VAL A 108 -2.77 11.01 12.92
CA VAL A 108 -2.71 11.36 14.36
C VAL A 108 -3.23 12.78 14.68
N GLY A 109 -3.56 13.59 13.68
CA GLY A 109 -4.12 14.92 13.88
C GLY A 109 -3.06 16.00 14.13
N VAL A 110 -1.83 15.77 13.67
CA VAL A 110 -0.86 16.85 13.48
C VAL A 110 -1.52 17.87 12.53
N PRO A 111 -1.62 19.16 12.90
CA PRO A 111 -2.19 20.15 12.01
C PRO A 111 -1.31 20.25 10.76
N PHE A 112 -1.85 19.83 9.61
CA PHE A 112 -1.25 20.16 8.32
C PHE A 112 -1.90 21.46 7.87
N ASP A 113 -1.15 22.55 7.94
CA ASP A 113 -1.51 23.74 7.16
C ASP A 113 -1.61 23.30 5.69
N SER A 114 -2.75 23.55 5.05
CA SER A 114 -3.04 23.08 3.69
C SER A 114 -3.04 21.54 3.51
N ARG A 115 -3.84 20.84 4.32
CA ARG A 115 -4.05 19.37 4.24
C ARG A 115 -4.29 18.85 2.83
N ASP A 116 -5.14 19.53 2.04
CA ASP A 116 -5.50 19.06 0.70
C ASP A 116 -4.29 19.13 -0.26
N VAL A 117 -3.52 20.22 -0.22
CA VAL A 117 -2.27 20.35 -1.00
C VAL A 117 -1.26 19.28 -0.60
N THR A 118 -1.16 18.99 0.70
CA THR A 118 -0.28 17.94 1.22
C THR A 118 -0.69 16.54 0.75
N LEU A 119 -1.99 16.26 0.76
CA LEU A 119 -2.51 14.97 0.26
C LEU A 119 -2.32 14.86 -1.26
N ASP A 120 -2.43 15.96 -1.99
CA ASP A 120 -2.16 15.99 -3.43
C ASP A 120 -0.68 15.75 -3.73
N GLU A 121 0.25 16.36 -3.00
CA GLU A 121 1.69 16.07 -3.09
C GLU A 121 1.99 14.59 -2.79
N ILE A 122 1.45 14.05 -1.69
CA ILE A 122 1.64 12.63 -1.34
C ILE A 122 1.02 11.72 -2.41
N GLN A 123 -0.13 12.09 -2.98
CA GLN A 123 -0.74 11.35 -4.08
C GLN A 123 0.18 11.31 -5.31
N MET A 124 0.78 12.42 -5.71
CA MET A 124 1.72 12.43 -6.83
C MET A 124 2.88 11.45 -6.61
N GLU A 125 3.41 11.39 -5.39
CA GLU A 125 4.48 10.46 -5.02
C GLU A 125 3.98 9.00 -5.05
N PHE A 126 2.77 8.71 -4.56
CA PHE A 126 2.15 7.38 -4.66
C PHE A 126 1.97 6.93 -6.10
N GLU A 127 1.40 7.80 -6.93
CA GLU A 127 1.14 7.54 -8.34
C GLU A 127 2.44 7.21 -9.08
N PHE A 128 3.49 7.99 -8.81
CA PHE A 128 4.79 7.76 -9.40
C PHE A 128 5.39 6.41 -8.93
N LEU A 129 5.46 6.16 -7.62
CA LEU A 129 6.03 4.92 -7.08
C LEU A 129 5.27 3.68 -7.59
N ALA A 130 3.94 3.77 -7.64
CA ALA A 130 3.08 2.71 -8.16
C ALA A 130 3.32 2.46 -9.64
N GLU A 131 3.37 3.52 -10.47
CA GLU A 131 3.62 3.41 -11.90
C GLU A 131 4.98 2.79 -12.20
N GLN A 132 6.05 3.24 -11.54
CA GLN A 132 7.39 2.67 -11.72
C GLN A 132 7.44 1.19 -11.31
N ASN A 133 6.84 0.86 -10.17
CA ASN A 133 6.80 -0.52 -9.71
C ASN A 133 6.05 -1.42 -10.70
N TRP A 134 4.89 -0.97 -11.19
CA TRP A 134 4.10 -1.71 -12.17
C TRP A 134 4.81 -1.89 -13.50
N GLN A 135 5.44 -0.85 -14.03
CA GLN A 135 6.23 -0.98 -15.26
C GLN A 135 7.35 -2.00 -15.05
N LEU A 136 8.06 -1.96 -13.92
CA LEU A 136 9.13 -2.92 -13.62
C LEU A 136 8.60 -4.35 -13.52
N HIS A 137 7.45 -4.53 -12.89
CA HIS A 137 6.77 -5.82 -12.79
C HIS A 137 6.39 -6.37 -14.16
N MET A 138 5.79 -5.53 -15.02
CA MET A 138 5.43 -5.91 -16.39
C MET A 138 6.66 -6.31 -17.20
N PHE A 139 7.78 -5.60 -17.05
CA PHE A 139 9.02 -5.94 -17.72
C PHE A 139 9.67 -7.23 -17.21
N ALA A 140 9.68 -7.44 -15.89
CA ALA A 140 10.18 -8.70 -15.31
C ALA A 140 9.35 -9.89 -15.83
N SER A 141 8.02 -9.74 -15.86
CA SER A 141 7.09 -10.74 -16.38
C SER A 141 7.29 -11.00 -17.88
N TRP A 142 7.44 -9.94 -18.68
CA TRP A 142 7.69 -10.06 -20.12
C TRP A 142 9.03 -10.75 -20.41
N THR A 143 10.08 -10.40 -19.66
CA THR A 143 11.40 -11.03 -19.81
C THR A 143 11.34 -12.51 -19.44
N LEU A 144 10.61 -12.87 -18.39
CA LEU A 144 10.39 -14.25 -18.00
C LEU A 144 9.66 -15.04 -19.10
N ASP A 145 8.62 -14.48 -19.70
CA ASP A 145 7.90 -15.12 -20.82
C ASP A 145 8.81 -15.29 -22.05
N LEU A 146 9.64 -14.28 -22.36
CA LEU A 146 10.62 -14.35 -23.45
C LEU A 146 11.67 -15.44 -23.21
N LEU A 147 12.18 -15.58 -21.98
CA LEU A 147 13.14 -16.64 -21.62
C LEU A 147 12.50 -18.04 -21.63
N THR A 148 11.20 -18.13 -21.37
CA THR A 148 10.47 -19.40 -21.35
C THR A 148 10.09 -19.86 -22.76
N ARG A 149 9.79 -18.92 -23.68
CA ARG A 149 9.34 -19.21 -25.06
C ARG A 149 10.42 -19.03 -26.13
N GLY A 150 11.51 -18.34 -25.84
CA GLY A 150 12.59 -18.05 -26.79
C GLY A 150 13.41 -19.30 -27.15
N PRO A 151 14.30 -19.19 -28.16
CA PRO A 151 15.24 -20.26 -28.45
C PRO A 151 16.03 -20.55 -27.17
N GLN A 152 15.95 -21.80 -26.69
CA GLN A 152 16.57 -22.25 -25.45
C GLN A 152 18.07 -21.91 -25.51
N ILE A 153 18.48 -20.82 -24.89
CA ILE A 153 19.89 -20.56 -24.58
C ILE A 153 20.25 -21.67 -23.61
N ASN A 154 20.91 -22.69 -24.15
CA ASN A 154 21.21 -23.94 -23.46
C ASN A 154 22.36 -23.69 -22.49
N ASP A 155 22.10 -22.90 -21.44
CA ASP A 155 23.06 -22.58 -20.39
C ASP A 155 22.35 -22.54 -19.04
N ASN A 156 22.99 -23.12 -18.02
CA ASN A 156 22.60 -23.04 -16.62
C ASN A 156 22.31 -21.58 -16.15
N HIS A 157 22.85 -20.59 -16.85
CA HIS A 157 22.59 -19.17 -16.66
C HIS A 157 21.12 -18.77 -16.93
N ALA A 158 20.42 -19.37 -17.89
CA ALA A 158 19.03 -19.04 -18.20
C ALA A 158 18.07 -19.44 -17.05
N HIS A 159 18.32 -20.59 -16.42
CA HIS A 159 17.54 -21.07 -15.27
C HIS A 159 17.74 -20.20 -14.03
N SER A 160 18.99 -19.82 -13.71
CA SER A 160 19.29 -18.89 -12.61
C SER A 160 18.69 -17.51 -12.87
N THR A 161 18.73 -17.03 -14.12
CA THR A 161 18.13 -15.78 -14.57
C THR A 161 16.61 -15.78 -14.39
N ALA A 162 15.92 -16.83 -14.84
CA ALA A 162 14.48 -16.97 -14.66
C ALA A 162 14.07 -17.01 -13.17
N SER A 163 14.84 -17.70 -12.33
CA SER A 163 14.62 -17.74 -10.87
C SER A 163 14.76 -16.35 -10.23
N ASN A 164 15.80 -15.59 -10.59
CA ASN A 164 16.01 -14.24 -10.09
C ASN A 164 14.90 -13.28 -10.54
N LEU A 165 14.44 -13.36 -11.79
CA LEU A 165 13.31 -12.56 -12.28
C LEU A 165 12.00 -12.91 -11.58
N THR A 166 11.79 -14.19 -11.29
CA THR A 166 10.60 -14.64 -10.54
C THR A 166 10.63 -14.05 -9.13
N THR A 167 11.78 -14.14 -8.44
CA THR A 167 11.97 -13.53 -7.11
C THR A 167 11.75 -12.01 -7.14
N LEU A 168 12.27 -11.34 -8.17
CA LEU A 168 12.08 -9.90 -8.36
C LEU A 168 10.61 -9.56 -8.61
N ALA A 169 9.92 -10.30 -9.48
CA ALA A 169 8.49 -10.11 -9.76
C ALA A 169 7.65 -10.31 -8.49
N ASP A 170 7.98 -11.29 -7.66
CA ASP A 170 7.33 -11.51 -6.36
C ASP A 170 7.58 -10.35 -5.39
N GLN A 171 8.79 -9.80 -5.34
CA GLN A 171 9.11 -8.62 -4.53
C GLN A 171 8.33 -7.39 -5.00
N LEU A 172 8.27 -7.14 -6.30
CA LEU A 172 7.52 -6.04 -6.90
C LEU A 172 6.02 -6.20 -6.64
N THR A 173 5.49 -7.41 -6.76
CA THR A 173 4.10 -7.73 -6.42
C THR A 173 3.81 -7.39 -4.96
N LYS A 174 4.67 -7.79 -4.01
CA LYS A 174 4.53 -7.45 -2.59
C LYS A 174 4.57 -5.95 -2.35
N LEU A 175 5.47 -5.23 -3.03
CA LEU A 175 5.54 -3.78 -2.95
C LEU A 175 4.28 -3.10 -3.51
N LEU A 176 3.69 -3.60 -4.60
CA LEU A 176 2.41 -3.11 -5.13
C LEU A 176 1.27 -3.35 -4.15
N PHE A 177 1.19 -4.55 -3.56
CA PHE A 177 0.21 -4.83 -2.50
C PHE A 177 0.34 -3.86 -1.33
N MET A 178 1.58 -3.60 -0.91
CA MET A 178 1.85 -2.63 0.13
C MET A 178 1.42 -1.22 -0.30
N LEU A 179 1.89 -0.70 -1.44
CA LEU A 179 1.49 0.62 -1.94
C LEU A 179 -0.03 0.77 -2.05
N ILE A 180 -0.72 -0.21 -2.62
CA ILE A 180 -2.18 -0.19 -2.75
C ILE A 180 -2.87 -0.18 -1.40
N SER A 181 -2.49 -1.08 -0.48
CA SER A 181 -3.04 -1.11 0.88
C SER A 181 -2.79 0.19 1.64
N GLN A 182 -1.63 0.80 1.43
CA GLN A 182 -1.23 2.03 2.08
C GLN A 182 -1.89 3.28 1.47
N SER A 183 -2.23 3.25 0.19
CA SER A 183 -2.83 4.40 -0.50
C SER A 183 -4.25 4.73 -0.07
N PHE A 184 -4.94 3.83 0.66
CA PHE A 184 -6.30 4.06 1.12
C PHE A 184 -6.34 4.76 2.48
N VAL A 185 -6.79 6.01 2.48
CA VAL A 185 -6.76 6.90 3.64
C VAL A 185 -8.08 7.59 3.90
N VAL A 186 -8.30 7.99 5.15
CA VAL A 186 -9.39 8.88 5.53
C VAL A 186 -8.92 10.33 5.30
N SER A 187 -9.38 10.97 4.22
CA SER A 187 -9.02 12.35 3.86
C SER A 187 -9.74 13.36 4.75
N VAL A 188 -11.03 13.11 5.04
CA VAL A 188 -11.83 13.86 6.01
C VAL A 188 -12.23 12.94 7.14
N GLN A 189 -11.56 13.09 8.29
CA GLN A 189 -11.87 12.32 9.49
C GLN A 189 -13.29 12.64 9.99
N PRO A 190 -14.01 11.64 10.54
CA PRO A 190 -15.27 11.90 11.22
C PRO A 190 -15.05 12.79 12.45
N GLU A 191 -16.14 13.43 12.89
CA GLU A 191 -16.11 14.20 14.13
C GLU A 191 -15.58 13.36 15.30
N PRO A 192 -14.74 13.93 16.19
CA PRO A 192 -14.15 13.18 17.31
C PRO A 192 -15.19 12.55 18.24
N VAL A 193 -16.37 13.15 18.30
CA VAL A 193 -17.51 12.66 19.07
C VAL A 193 -18.70 12.54 18.11
N LEU A 194 -19.20 11.32 17.94
CA LEU A 194 -20.38 11.05 17.11
C LEU A 194 -21.62 10.94 18.00
N LYS A 195 -22.67 11.68 17.65
CA LYS A 195 -23.96 11.54 18.32
C LYS A 195 -24.84 10.52 17.60
N THR A 196 -25.44 9.60 18.34
CA THR A 196 -26.42 8.66 17.75
C THR A 196 -27.60 9.41 17.13
N GLN A 197 -28.15 8.85 16.05
CA GLN A 197 -29.21 9.45 15.23
C GLN A 197 -28.84 10.76 14.51
N HIS A 198 -27.59 11.22 14.60
CA HIS A 198 -27.10 12.35 13.82
C HIS A 198 -26.33 11.87 12.58
N LYS A 199 -26.42 12.65 11.50
CA LYS A 199 -25.59 12.43 10.31
C LYS A 199 -24.15 12.79 10.65
N PHE A 200 -23.21 12.01 10.16
CA PHE A 200 -21.80 12.34 10.19
C PHE A 200 -21.27 12.48 8.77
N VAL A 201 -20.20 13.27 8.64
CA VAL A 201 -19.51 13.49 7.37
C VAL A 201 -18.10 12.92 7.51
N THR A 202 -17.70 12.11 6.54
CA THR A 202 -16.33 11.59 6.43
C THR A 202 -16.05 11.26 4.98
N GLU A 203 -14.79 11.40 4.58
CA GLU A 203 -14.33 11.10 3.24
C GLU A 203 -13.11 10.20 3.30
N VAL A 204 -13.10 9.20 2.43
CA VAL A 204 -11.93 8.35 2.19
C VAL A 204 -11.46 8.53 0.76
N ARG A 205 -10.15 8.49 0.57
CA ARG A 205 -9.48 8.70 -0.71
C ARG A 205 -8.47 7.58 -0.95
N LEU A 206 -8.36 7.15 -2.20
CA LEU A 206 -7.35 6.23 -2.68
C LEU A 206 -6.30 7.03 -3.47
N LEU A 207 -5.11 7.16 -2.91
CA LEU A 207 -4.05 8.04 -3.42
C LEU A 207 -3.29 7.47 -4.63
N ILE A 208 -3.61 6.27 -5.10
CA ILE A 208 -3.08 5.75 -6.38
C ILE A 208 -3.81 6.37 -7.59
N GLY A 209 -4.96 7.03 -7.36
CA GLY A 209 -5.68 7.73 -8.41
C GLY A 209 -6.15 6.79 -9.52
N ASP A 210 -5.97 7.19 -10.78
CA ASP A 210 -6.33 6.39 -11.96
C ASP A 210 -5.16 5.59 -12.55
N LYS A 211 -3.98 5.72 -11.96
CA LYS A 211 -2.78 4.98 -12.36
C LYS A 211 -3.00 3.48 -12.18
N LEU A 212 -2.19 2.67 -12.86
CA LEU A 212 -2.30 1.21 -12.91
C LEU A 212 -3.54 0.65 -13.65
N GLY A 213 -4.30 1.48 -14.37
CA GLY A 213 -5.49 1.03 -15.11
C GLY A 213 -6.64 0.59 -14.19
N ILE A 214 -6.56 0.93 -12.90
CA ILE A 214 -7.53 0.50 -11.89
C ILE A 214 -8.88 1.21 -12.06
N ARG A 215 -8.92 2.32 -12.79
CA ARG A 215 -10.12 3.13 -13.04
C ARG A 215 -11.35 2.30 -13.45
N GLN A 216 -11.18 1.32 -14.33
CA GLN A 216 -12.31 0.50 -14.80
C GLN A 216 -12.82 -0.51 -13.75
N HIS A 217 -11.99 -0.86 -12.78
CA HIS A 217 -12.31 -1.82 -11.71
C HIS A 217 -12.73 -1.16 -10.39
N LEU A 218 -12.36 0.10 -10.15
CA LEU A 218 -12.66 0.80 -8.91
C LEU A 218 -13.74 1.88 -9.02
N VAL A 219 -13.99 2.42 -10.22
CA VAL A 219 -15.12 3.34 -10.41
C VAL A 219 -16.42 2.55 -10.23
N ASN A 220 -17.28 3.01 -9.32
CA ASN A 220 -18.50 2.35 -8.84
C ASN A 220 -18.32 1.18 -7.85
N THR A 221 -17.10 0.94 -7.36
CA THR A 221 -16.88 -0.05 -6.30
C THR A 221 -17.40 0.50 -4.98
N ASN A 222 -18.14 -0.33 -4.25
CA ASN A 222 -18.72 0.07 -2.97
C ASN A 222 -17.64 0.08 -1.90
N VAL A 223 -17.54 1.20 -1.19
CA VAL A 223 -16.82 1.33 0.07
C VAL A 223 -17.84 1.22 1.19
N THR A 224 -17.64 0.26 2.08
CA THR A 224 -18.50 0.06 3.25
C THR A 224 -17.86 0.69 4.49
N VAL A 225 -18.68 1.20 5.41
CA VAL A 225 -18.26 1.76 6.70
C VAL A 225 -18.90 0.99 7.85
N LYS A 226 -18.09 0.55 8.81
CA LYS A 226 -18.52 -0.19 9.99
C LYS A 226 -17.94 0.45 11.24
N ILE A 227 -18.68 0.41 12.35
CA ILE A 227 -18.17 0.85 13.65
C ILE A 227 -17.67 -0.34 14.47
N ILE A 228 -16.44 -0.24 14.95
CA ILE A 228 -15.76 -1.29 15.71
C ILE A 228 -15.24 -0.72 17.04
N ALA A 229 -15.06 -1.59 18.03
CA ALA A 229 -14.48 -1.20 19.31
C ALA A 229 -12.97 -0.98 19.20
N GLU A 230 -12.42 -0.17 20.10
CA GLU A 230 -10.98 0.10 20.17
C GLU A 230 -10.13 -1.19 20.24
N GLU A 231 -10.57 -2.20 20.99
CA GLU A 231 -9.83 -3.48 21.10
C GLU A 231 -9.78 -4.24 19.78
N GLU A 232 -10.89 -4.29 19.04
CA GLU A 232 -10.93 -4.91 17.71
C GLU A 232 -10.03 -4.13 16.74
N ALA A 233 -10.07 -2.79 16.81
CA ALA A 233 -9.21 -1.92 16.01
C ALA A 233 -7.70 -2.13 16.33
N LYS A 234 -7.37 -2.37 17.59
CA LYS A 234 -6.01 -2.75 18.05
C LYS A 234 -5.59 -4.10 17.50
N LEU A 235 -6.44 -5.11 17.56
CA LEU A 235 -6.15 -6.46 17.06
C LEU A 235 -5.96 -6.49 15.55
N LEU A 236 -6.80 -5.76 14.81
CA LEU A 236 -6.64 -5.56 13.37
C LEU A 236 -5.34 -4.84 13.04
N SER A 237 -5.03 -3.79 13.80
CA SER A 237 -3.79 -3.07 13.61
C SER A 237 -2.58 -3.98 13.85
N ALA A 238 -2.62 -4.81 14.88
CA ALA A 238 -1.55 -5.75 15.20
C ALA A 238 -1.49 -6.97 14.26
N THR A 239 -2.30 -7.04 13.19
CA THR A 239 -2.40 -8.21 12.29
C THR A 239 -2.85 -9.50 13.01
N GLN A 240 -3.31 -9.40 14.26
CA GLN A 240 -3.70 -10.56 15.06
C GLN A 240 -5.10 -11.09 14.69
N MET A 241 -5.87 -10.34 13.91
CA MET A 241 -7.20 -10.73 13.44
C MET A 241 -7.43 -10.29 11.99
N ASN A 242 -8.16 -11.11 11.24
CA ASN A 242 -8.58 -10.75 9.89
C ASN A 242 -9.84 -9.87 9.95
N HIS A 243 -9.94 -8.89 9.04
CA HIS A 243 -11.07 -7.96 9.04
C HIS A 243 -12.44 -8.64 8.82
N LYS A 244 -12.46 -9.86 8.29
CA LYS A 244 -13.68 -10.67 8.08
C LYS A 244 -14.26 -11.21 9.39
N ASP A 245 -13.43 -11.35 10.42
CA ASP A 245 -13.83 -11.92 11.72
C ASP A 245 -14.21 -10.85 12.74
N ILE A 246 -14.18 -9.56 12.36
CA ILE A 246 -14.45 -8.46 13.26
C ILE A 246 -15.94 -8.41 13.61
N LYS A 247 -16.20 -8.29 14.91
CA LYS A 247 -17.53 -8.01 15.42
C LYS A 247 -17.80 -6.51 15.41
N THR A 248 -18.78 -6.09 14.63
CA THR A 248 -19.29 -4.71 14.66
C THR A 248 -20.04 -4.46 15.96
N VAL A 249 -19.80 -3.30 16.56
CA VAL A 249 -20.43 -2.92 17.84
C VAL A 249 -21.60 -1.95 17.67
N GLY A 250 -22.03 -1.68 16.45
CA GLY A 250 -23.15 -0.79 16.16
C GLY A 250 -23.66 -0.91 14.73
N SER A 251 -24.78 -0.24 14.43
CA SER A 251 -25.41 -0.21 13.12
C SER A 251 -25.40 1.20 12.53
N ILE A 252 -24.92 1.34 11.30
CA ILE A 252 -24.90 2.59 10.54
C ILE A 252 -25.95 2.48 9.43
N SER A 253 -26.77 3.51 9.23
CA SER A 253 -27.61 3.64 8.03
C SER A 253 -26.85 4.40 6.95
N ASN A 254 -27.05 4.02 5.68
CA ASN A 254 -26.20 4.46 4.55
C ASN A 254 -24.74 4.10 4.85
N ASP A 255 -24.51 2.81 5.07
CA ASP A 255 -23.22 2.21 5.46
C ASP A 255 -22.33 1.88 4.27
N TYR A 256 -22.73 2.25 3.05
CA TYR A 256 -21.87 2.17 1.88
C TYR A 256 -21.99 3.41 1.01
N GLU A 257 -20.91 3.73 0.32
CA GLU A 257 -20.85 4.79 -0.69
C GLU A 257 -20.01 4.31 -1.88
N LYS A 258 -20.31 4.80 -3.08
CA LYS A 258 -19.55 4.45 -4.27
C LYS A 258 -18.26 5.26 -4.33
N MET A 259 -17.17 4.61 -4.72
CA MET A 259 -15.95 5.30 -5.10
C MET A 259 -16.20 6.07 -6.41
N THR A 260 -15.93 7.37 -6.37
CA THR A 260 -16.07 8.29 -7.50
C THR A 260 -14.74 8.99 -7.77
N MET A 261 -14.51 9.35 -9.03
CA MET A 261 -13.32 10.10 -9.42
C MET A 261 -13.72 11.56 -9.65
N ASP A 262 -13.02 12.50 -9.01
CA ASP A 262 -13.24 13.93 -9.25
C ASP A 262 -12.51 14.43 -10.52
N GLU A 263 -12.77 15.68 -10.91
CA GLU A 263 -12.13 16.30 -12.07
C GLU A 263 -10.62 16.49 -11.92
N ARG A 264 -10.10 16.43 -10.69
CA ARG A 264 -8.66 16.52 -10.37
C ARG A 264 -7.97 15.16 -10.40
N GLY A 265 -8.73 14.08 -10.59
CA GLY A 265 -8.22 12.72 -10.66
C GLY A 265 -8.18 11.97 -9.33
N HIS A 266 -8.81 12.51 -8.29
CA HIS A 266 -8.87 11.88 -6.97
C HIS A 266 -9.98 10.84 -6.93
N MET A 267 -9.65 9.61 -6.54
CA MET A 267 -10.64 8.59 -6.27
C MET A 267 -11.06 8.65 -4.80
N ALA A 268 -12.30 9.07 -4.55
CA ALA A 268 -12.83 9.26 -3.21
C ALA A 268 -14.28 8.76 -3.04
N ALA A 269 -14.61 8.34 -1.83
CA ALA A 269 -15.97 8.03 -1.40
C ALA A 269 -16.36 8.97 -0.25
N LYS A 270 -17.45 9.73 -0.45
CA LYS A 270 -17.90 10.80 0.45
C LYS A 270 -19.16 10.39 1.20
N PHE A 271 -19.01 10.01 2.47
CA PHE A 271 -20.10 9.63 3.34
C PHE A 271 -20.72 10.87 3.97
N ASN A 272 -21.64 11.54 3.26
CA ASN A 272 -22.28 12.78 3.73
C ASN A 272 -23.62 12.55 4.46
N ASN A 273 -24.22 11.38 4.25
CA ASN A 273 -25.55 11.04 4.74
C ASN A 273 -25.57 9.82 5.66
N SER A 274 -24.40 9.34 6.07
CA SER A 274 -24.27 8.21 6.97
C SER A 274 -24.66 8.61 8.39
N LYS A 275 -25.35 7.72 9.09
CA LYS A 275 -25.89 7.99 10.42
C LYS A 275 -25.73 6.77 11.31
N LEU A 276 -25.15 6.98 12.49
CA LEU A 276 -25.05 5.94 13.51
C LEU A 276 -26.41 5.74 14.18
N THR A 277 -27.05 4.60 13.96
CA THR A 277 -28.41 4.34 14.44
C THR A 277 -28.43 3.65 15.81
N ARG A 278 -27.52 2.72 16.06
CA ARG A 278 -27.37 2.03 17.33
C ARG A 278 -25.90 1.77 17.63
N ILE A 279 -25.57 1.79 18.91
CA ILE A 279 -24.27 1.39 19.44
C ILE A 279 -24.50 0.48 20.64
N ALA A 280 -23.81 -0.65 20.68
CA ALA A 280 -23.71 -1.50 21.84
C ALA A 280 -22.60 -0.93 22.73
N HIS A 281 -22.98 -0.21 23.77
CA HIS A 281 -22.05 0.05 24.86
C HIS A 281 -21.76 -1.31 25.54
N ARG A 282 -20.49 -1.74 25.57
CA ARG A 282 -20.14 -2.92 26.38
C ARG A 282 -20.57 -2.61 27.82
N LYS A 283 -21.31 -3.51 28.47
CA LYS A 283 -21.81 -3.25 29.83
C LYS A 283 -20.64 -2.86 30.74
N PRO A 284 -20.73 -1.79 31.55
CA PRO A 284 -19.81 -1.62 32.66
C PRO A 284 -19.91 -2.87 33.56
N PRO A 285 -18.81 -3.29 34.22
CA PRO A 285 -18.86 -4.43 35.12
C PRO A 285 -19.99 -4.23 36.13
N PRO A 286 -20.76 -5.29 36.46
CA PRO A 286 -21.91 -5.16 37.34
C PRO A 286 -21.46 -4.54 38.67
N LYS A 287 -22.09 -3.41 39.05
CA LYS A 287 -22.01 -2.84 40.39
C LYS A 287 -22.68 -3.81 41.36
N GLY A 288 -21.92 -4.80 41.80
CA GLY A 288 -22.41 -5.92 42.60
C GLY A 288 -21.29 -6.72 43.24
N ALA A 289 -20.27 -6.05 43.76
CA ALA A 289 -19.32 -6.63 44.70
C ALA A 289 -19.05 -5.58 45.79
N THR A 290 -19.96 -5.53 46.77
CA THR A 290 -19.68 -4.94 48.07
C THR A 290 -18.58 -5.77 48.73
N GLY A 291 -17.43 -5.16 48.96
CA GLY A 291 -16.34 -5.76 49.73
C GLY A 291 -14.98 -5.45 49.12
N ASP A 292 -14.20 -4.68 49.86
CA ASP A 292 -12.75 -4.47 49.71
C ASP A 292 -12.29 -3.34 48.77
N LEU A 293 -11.80 -2.29 49.44
CA LEU A 293 -10.98 -1.20 48.91
C LEU A 293 -9.75 -1.75 48.15
N LYS A 294 -9.91 -2.08 46.86
CA LYS A 294 -8.81 -2.26 45.88
C LYS A 294 -9.28 -2.28 44.43
N CYS A 295 -10.38 -1.61 44.10
CA CYS A 295 -10.91 -1.50 42.73
C CYS A 295 -11.10 -0.03 42.32
N SER A 296 -9.99 0.69 42.14
CA SER A 296 -9.98 2.04 41.53
C SER A 296 -9.58 2.03 40.05
N ALA A 297 -9.43 0.86 39.44
CA ALA A 297 -9.22 0.72 38.00
C ALA A 297 -10.38 -0.07 37.38
N SER A 298 -11.08 0.54 36.42
CA SER A 298 -12.11 -0.05 35.54
C SER A 298 -13.59 0.01 35.94
N ALA A 299 -14.03 1.08 36.61
CA ALA A 299 -15.39 1.57 36.37
C ALA A 299 -15.39 2.44 35.10
N GLN A 300 -15.17 1.85 33.92
CA GLN A 300 -15.28 2.59 32.66
C GLN A 300 -16.72 3.07 32.52
N ALA A 301 -16.93 4.39 32.56
CA ALA A 301 -18.23 4.96 32.28
C ALA A 301 -18.60 4.67 30.81
N ALA A 302 -19.89 4.70 30.47
CA ALA A 302 -20.32 4.54 29.07
C ALA A 302 -19.66 5.57 28.13
N THR A 303 -19.19 6.69 28.68
CA THR A 303 -18.46 7.78 28.02
C THR A 303 -16.97 7.49 27.80
N ASP A 304 -16.39 6.47 28.43
CA ASP A 304 -14.96 6.12 28.28
C ASP A 304 -14.69 5.15 27.11
N GLN A 305 -15.75 4.61 26.50
CA GLN A 305 -15.62 3.67 25.39
C GLN A 305 -15.26 4.40 24.10
N LYS A 306 -14.16 3.95 23.50
CA LYS A 306 -13.68 4.45 22.22
C LYS A 306 -13.99 3.47 21.11
N TYR A 307 -14.18 4.04 19.94
CA TYR A 307 -14.55 3.34 18.73
C TYR A 307 -13.70 3.84 17.56
N ALA A 308 -13.77 3.10 16.46
CA ALA A 308 -13.20 3.49 15.18
C ALA A 308 -14.18 3.14 14.07
N LEU A 309 -14.18 3.95 13.01
CA LEU A 309 -14.82 3.58 11.75
C LEU A 309 -13.82 2.78 10.92
N LEU A 310 -14.22 1.59 10.52
CA LEU A 310 -13.54 0.76 9.54
C LEU A 310 -14.16 1.00 8.18
N PHE A 311 -13.37 1.49 7.24
CA PHE A 311 -13.74 1.61 5.85
C PHE A 311 -13.13 0.44 5.08
N HIS A 312 -13.93 -0.20 4.24
CA HIS A 312 -13.52 -1.36 3.47
C HIS A 312 -13.98 -1.23 2.02
N ILE A 313 -13.04 -1.32 1.09
CA ILE A 313 -13.34 -1.34 -0.34
C ILE A 313 -13.71 -2.78 -0.70
N SER A 314 -14.81 -2.95 -1.45
CA SER A 314 -15.18 -4.28 -1.97
C SER A 314 -13.99 -4.89 -2.72
N PRO A 315 -13.64 -6.18 -2.48
CA PRO A 315 -12.44 -6.76 -3.06
C PRO A 315 -12.47 -6.69 -4.58
N PHE A 316 -11.36 -6.25 -5.16
CA PHE A 316 -11.22 -6.10 -6.60
C PHE A 316 -9.99 -6.85 -7.09
N GLN A 317 -9.96 -7.18 -8.38
CA GLN A 317 -8.83 -7.88 -8.99
C GLN A 317 -8.13 -6.94 -9.96
N LEU A 318 -6.79 -6.89 -9.87
CA LEU A 318 -5.97 -6.11 -10.79
C LEU A 318 -5.16 -7.06 -11.67
N GLY A 319 -5.67 -7.31 -12.88
CA GLY A 319 -5.04 -8.21 -13.85
C GLY A 319 -4.68 -9.58 -13.26
N THR A 320 -3.42 -9.98 -13.43
CA THR A 320 -2.86 -11.25 -12.94
C THR A 320 -2.29 -11.18 -11.51
N LEU A 321 -2.24 -10.00 -10.88
CA LEU A 321 -1.63 -9.83 -9.55
C LEU A 321 -2.45 -10.44 -8.41
N GLY A 322 -3.72 -10.77 -8.67
CA GLY A 322 -4.63 -11.37 -7.70
C GLY A 322 -5.66 -10.40 -7.14
N LYS A 323 -6.30 -10.81 -6.05
CA LYS A 323 -7.38 -10.06 -5.39
C LYS A 323 -6.82 -9.13 -4.33
N PHE A 324 -7.19 -7.86 -4.43
CA PHE A 324 -6.86 -6.82 -3.47
C PHE A 324 -8.02 -6.68 -2.48
N ASP A 325 -7.66 -6.70 -1.21
CA ASP A 325 -8.58 -6.54 -0.09
C ASP A 325 -8.07 -5.38 0.76
N VAL A 326 -8.73 -4.22 0.66
CA VAL A 326 -8.19 -2.94 1.12
C VAL A 326 -9.15 -2.31 2.12
N TRP A 327 -8.61 -1.92 3.27
CA TRP A 327 -9.35 -1.25 4.34
C TRP A 327 -8.50 -0.20 5.03
N THR A 328 -9.15 0.74 5.72
CA THR A 328 -8.50 1.78 6.52
C THR A 328 -9.36 2.11 7.74
N LEU A 329 -8.73 2.60 8.81
CA LEU A 329 -9.40 2.97 10.04
C LEU A 329 -9.41 4.50 10.20
N SER A 330 -10.51 5.03 10.74
CA SER A 330 -10.55 6.40 11.24
C SER A 330 -9.67 6.55 12.47
N LEU A 331 -9.40 7.81 12.83
CA LEU A 331 -8.96 8.12 14.17
C LEU A 331 -9.93 7.56 15.22
N PRO A 332 -9.43 7.29 16.46
CA PRO A 332 -10.30 6.98 17.57
C PRO A 332 -11.33 8.10 17.72
N LEU A 333 -12.56 7.69 18.02
CA LEU A 333 -13.70 8.57 18.28
C LEU A 333 -14.50 8.06 19.47
N MET A 334 -15.31 8.91 20.06
CA MET A 334 -16.28 8.56 21.09
C MET A 334 -17.70 8.68 20.55
N VAL A 335 -18.65 7.98 21.17
CA VAL A 335 -20.06 8.01 20.77
C VAL A 335 -20.92 8.45 21.94
N THR A 336 -21.81 9.42 21.71
CA THR A 336 -22.78 9.91 22.70
C THR A 336 -24.21 9.59 22.30
N VAL A 337 -25.04 9.28 23.29
CA VAL A 337 -26.48 9.08 23.10
C VAL A 337 -27.29 10.32 23.46
N HIS A 338 -26.77 11.14 24.37
CA HIS A 338 -27.40 12.38 24.83
C HIS A 338 -26.38 13.51 24.91
N GLY A 339 -26.78 14.73 24.56
CA GLY A 339 -25.85 15.87 24.44
C GLY A 339 -25.16 16.27 25.75
N SER A 340 -25.71 15.86 26.89
CA SER A 340 -25.07 16.06 28.21
C SER A 340 -23.74 15.31 28.35
N GLN A 341 -23.44 14.33 27.49
CA GLN A 341 -22.19 13.57 27.47
C GLN A 341 -21.13 14.21 26.57
N ASP A 342 -21.49 15.18 25.73
CA ASP A 342 -20.65 15.67 24.63
C ASP A 342 -19.38 16.35 25.16
N CYS A 343 -19.49 17.15 26.24
CA CYS A 343 -18.34 17.83 26.83
C CYS A 343 -17.30 16.85 27.39
N ASP A 344 -17.75 15.83 28.12
CA ASP A 344 -16.87 14.81 28.70
C ASP A 344 -16.20 13.97 27.60
N ALA A 345 -16.97 13.57 26.59
CA ALA A 345 -16.46 12.82 25.45
C ALA A 345 -15.44 13.64 24.63
N GLN A 346 -15.70 14.93 24.42
CA GLN A 346 -14.76 15.83 23.75
C GLN A 346 -13.46 15.98 24.55
N GLY A 347 -13.55 16.18 25.87
CA GLY A 347 -12.36 16.24 26.73
C GLY A 347 -11.53 14.96 26.67
N GLY A 348 -12.19 13.80 26.78
CA GLY A 348 -11.54 12.49 26.73
C GLY A 348 -10.84 12.21 25.40
N ILE A 349 -11.49 12.52 24.26
CA ILE A 349 -10.90 12.23 22.96
C ILE A 349 -9.79 13.21 22.57
N VAL A 350 -9.90 14.48 22.96
CA VAL A 350 -8.84 15.48 22.73
C VAL A 350 -7.59 15.08 23.50
N TRP A 351 -7.72 14.72 24.78
CA TRP A 351 -6.60 14.22 25.59
C TRP A 351 -5.94 13.00 24.94
N HIS A 352 -6.76 12.04 24.49
CA HIS A 352 -6.25 10.86 23.82
C HIS A 352 -5.47 11.20 22.55
N ARG A 353 -6.01 12.04 21.67
CA ARG A 353 -5.35 12.40 20.41
C ARG A 353 -4.07 13.21 20.64
N ALA A 354 -4.04 14.08 21.64
CA ALA A 354 -2.88 14.90 21.96
C ALA A 354 -1.70 14.08 22.52
N PHE A 355 -1.99 12.99 23.25
CA PHE A 355 -0.96 12.24 24.01
C PHE A 355 -0.80 10.78 23.58
N ALA A 356 -1.57 10.30 22.59
CA ALA A 356 -1.35 8.97 22.00
C ALA A 356 0.02 8.91 21.34
N SER A 357 0.79 7.85 21.62
CA SER A 357 2.20 7.78 21.21
C SER A 357 2.32 7.25 19.77
N VAL A 358 2.87 8.05 18.86
CA VAL A 358 3.13 7.65 17.46
C VAL A 358 4.31 6.68 17.34
N VAL A 359 5.15 6.59 18.37
CA VAL A 359 6.56 6.16 18.25
C VAL A 359 6.83 4.69 18.65
N ARG A 360 5.90 3.95 19.28
CA ARG A 360 6.21 2.61 19.79
C ARG A 360 6.28 1.49 18.74
N THR A 361 5.81 1.70 17.52
CA THR A 361 5.67 0.61 16.53
C THR A 361 6.78 0.53 15.49
N LEU A 362 7.82 1.33 15.62
CA LEU A 362 8.91 1.39 14.64
C LEU A 362 9.93 0.23 14.78
N LYS A 363 9.94 -0.51 15.89
CA LYS A 363 10.91 -1.60 16.10
C LYS A 363 10.44 -2.98 15.64
N ASP A 364 9.13 -3.21 15.52
CA ASP A 364 8.61 -4.59 15.38
C ASP A 364 8.07 -4.93 13.98
N ASN A 365 7.86 -3.96 13.08
CA ASN A 365 7.16 -4.18 11.79
C ASN A 365 8.07 -4.22 10.55
N VAL A 366 9.38 -4.42 10.70
CA VAL A 366 10.33 -4.37 9.56
C VAL A 366 10.24 -5.61 8.65
N PHE A 367 9.52 -6.69 9.01
CA PHE A 367 9.61 -7.96 8.29
C PHE A 367 8.31 -8.77 8.10
N GLN A 368 7.14 -8.15 7.96
CA GLN A 368 5.94 -8.90 7.54
C GLN A 368 5.20 -8.26 6.36
N PRO A 369 4.94 -9.00 5.27
CA PRO A 369 3.93 -8.65 4.29
C PRO A 369 2.56 -8.90 4.92
N SER A 370 2.18 -8.04 5.84
CA SER A 370 0.82 -7.94 6.33
C SER A 370 0.40 -6.49 6.33
N CYS A 371 -0.72 -6.24 5.67
CA CYS A 371 -1.39 -4.96 5.56
C CYS A 371 -1.55 -4.32 6.94
N ARG A 372 -0.75 -3.28 7.19
CA ARG A 372 -0.75 -2.31 8.30
C ARG A 372 -1.44 -2.67 9.62
N GLY A 373 -0.73 -2.35 10.69
CA GLY A 373 -1.28 -1.41 11.66
C GLY A 373 -0.46 -1.16 12.92
N SER A 374 -0.55 0.08 13.37
CA SER A 374 -0.48 0.47 14.77
C SER A 374 -0.86 1.94 14.81
N GLN A 375 -2.12 2.15 15.12
CA GLN A 375 -2.78 3.45 15.25
C GLN A 375 -3.40 3.62 16.66
N PHE A 376 -3.25 2.60 17.51
CA PHE A 376 -3.85 2.52 18.84
C PHE A 376 -2.77 2.14 19.85
N CYS A 377 -1.98 3.13 20.27
CA CYS A 377 -1.08 3.03 21.42
C CYS A 377 -1.19 4.28 22.29
#